data_AF-A0AAW2FG91-F1
#
_entry.id   AF-A0AAW2FG91-F1
#
_cell.length_a   1.000
_cell.length_b   1.000
_cell.length_c   1.000
_cell.angle_alpha   90.00
_cell.angle_beta   90.00
_cell.angle_gamma   90.00
#
_symmetry.space_group_name_H-M   'P 1'
#
loop_
_entity.id
_entity.type
_entity.pdbx_description
1 polymer ?
#
loop_
_entity_poly.entity_id
_entity_poly.type
_entity_poly.pdbx_seq_one_letter_code
_entity_poly.pdbx_strand_id
1 'polypeptide(L)'
;MNFTLPEWAYDYFPYGLLFNATVAGYDIANFTPLLRKLYSGPIIRAITENMLAVQNAEWNSTNHKNKNLTSTKIYLYSGHETNIASLLHAFNVYTPHIPEYSSAIILELLQQNHQYYVKLLHYRGIPPVIDELQIPDCEYLCPFEKFLKLTEDLIPSNEEMVCDKRQTEDYADTKYPADKDNVIYRLITNQLSILVEDNNNI
;
A
#
# COMPACT_ATOMS: atom_id res chain seq x y z
N MET A 1 13.83 -27.13 -1.44
CA MET A 1 13.98 -28.26 -2.38
C MET A 1 15.45 -28.45 -2.69
N ASN A 2 15.95 -29.69 -2.88
CA ASN A 2 17.37 -30.00 -3.10
C ASN A 2 17.58 -30.67 -4.46
N PHE A 3 17.19 -29.98 -5.54
CA PHE A 3 17.38 -30.46 -6.91
C PHE A 3 18.69 -29.91 -7.47
N THR A 4 19.45 -30.76 -8.14
CA THR A 4 20.65 -30.36 -8.88
C THR A 4 20.25 -29.61 -10.14
N LEU A 5 20.83 -28.44 -10.36
CA LEU A 5 20.60 -27.66 -11.57
C LEU A 5 21.44 -28.22 -12.74
N PRO A 6 20.98 -28.07 -13.99
CA PRO A 6 21.83 -28.36 -15.14
C PRO A 6 23.03 -27.40 -15.18
N GLU A 7 24.16 -27.85 -15.72
CA GLU A 7 25.44 -27.11 -15.68
C GLU A 7 25.33 -25.68 -16.22
N TRP A 8 24.63 -25.48 -17.33
CA TRP A 8 24.44 -24.17 -17.94
C TRP A 8 23.72 -23.16 -17.03
N ALA A 9 22.92 -23.61 -16.05
CA ALA A 9 22.15 -22.70 -15.20
C ALA A 9 23.03 -21.94 -14.20
N TYR A 10 24.17 -22.51 -13.80
CA TYR A 10 25.08 -21.89 -12.84
C TYR A 10 25.75 -20.62 -13.36
N ASP A 11 25.79 -20.42 -14.69
CA ASP A 11 26.30 -19.18 -15.31
C ASP A 11 25.34 -17.99 -15.14
N TYR A 12 24.08 -18.24 -14.78
CA TYR A 12 23.00 -17.25 -14.76
C TYR A 12 22.20 -17.19 -13.44
N PHE A 13 22.22 -18.25 -12.63
CA PHE A 13 21.47 -18.41 -11.40
C PHE A 13 22.40 -18.87 -10.25
N PRO A 14 22.19 -18.40 -9.01
CA PRO A 14 21.16 -17.45 -8.59
C PRO A 14 21.52 -15.99 -8.86
N TYR A 15 22.77 -15.72 -9.27
CA TYR A 15 23.30 -14.38 -9.51
C TYR A 15 23.68 -14.18 -10.98
N GLY A 16 24.01 -12.94 -11.35
CA GLY A 16 24.40 -12.59 -12.72
C GLY A 16 23.21 -12.05 -13.51
N LEU A 17 23.09 -12.47 -14.78
CA LEU A 17 22.14 -11.85 -15.71
C LEU A 17 20.67 -12.03 -15.30
N LEU A 18 20.28 -13.18 -14.73
CA LEU A 18 18.89 -13.35 -14.28
C LEU A 18 18.57 -12.45 -13.09
N PHE A 19 19.47 -12.39 -12.10
CA PHE A 19 19.32 -11.48 -10.96
C PHE A 19 19.22 -10.02 -11.42
N ASN A 20 20.13 -9.59 -12.31
CA ASN A 20 20.13 -8.23 -12.84
C ASN A 20 18.85 -7.93 -13.63
N ALA A 21 18.35 -8.89 -14.42
CA ALA A 21 17.10 -8.73 -15.15
C ALA A 21 15.90 -8.62 -14.20
N THR A 22 15.87 -9.38 -13.11
CA THR A 22 14.83 -9.27 -12.08
C THR A 22 14.86 -7.91 -11.39
N VAL A 23 16.03 -7.44 -10.96
CA VAL A 23 16.20 -6.09 -10.36
C VAL A 23 15.77 -5.00 -11.35
N ALA A 24 16.21 -5.09 -12.60
CA ALA A 24 15.80 -4.15 -13.64
C ALA A 24 14.27 -4.16 -13.85
N GLY A 25 13.62 -5.32 -13.73
CA GLY A 25 12.16 -5.43 -13.74
C GLY A 25 11.50 -4.63 -12.61
N TYR A 26 12.04 -4.69 -11.39
CA TYR A 26 11.55 -3.88 -10.28
C TYR A 26 11.78 -2.39 -10.51
N ASP A 27 12.96 -2.00 -10.99
CA ASP A 27 13.30 -0.61 -11.30
C ASP A 27 12.35 -0.04 -12.36
N ILE A 28 12.11 -0.77 -13.45
CA ILE A 28 11.20 -0.37 -14.52
C ILE A 28 9.78 -0.21 -13.99
N ALA A 29 9.29 -1.15 -13.19
CA ALA A 29 7.94 -1.10 -12.62
C ALA A 29 7.74 0.05 -11.62
N ASN A 30 8.82 0.66 -11.12
CA ASN A 30 8.78 1.74 -10.12
C ASN A 30 9.48 3.02 -10.57
N PHE A 31 9.80 3.15 -11.86
CA PHE A 31 10.71 4.19 -12.35
C PHE A 31 10.14 5.61 -12.18
N THR A 32 8.88 5.81 -12.55
CA THR A 32 8.23 7.13 -12.50
C THR A 32 7.38 7.30 -11.24
N PRO A 33 7.14 8.55 -10.80
CA PRO A 33 6.21 8.82 -9.70
C PRO A 33 4.81 8.23 -9.96
N LEU A 34 4.31 8.32 -11.20
CA LEU A 34 3.02 7.76 -11.58
C LEU A 34 3.01 6.22 -11.44
N LEU A 35 4.06 5.54 -11.87
CA LEU A 35 4.15 4.08 -11.72
C LEU A 35 4.14 3.67 -10.24
N ARG A 36 4.92 4.36 -9.38
CA ARG A 36 4.92 4.10 -7.93
C ARG A 36 3.53 4.33 -7.30
N LYS A 37 2.87 5.42 -7.68
CA LYS A 37 1.50 5.74 -7.24
C LYS A 37 0.50 4.67 -7.67
N LEU A 38 0.50 4.25 -8.93
CA LEU A 38 -0.46 3.26 -9.42
C LEU A 38 -0.17 1.85 -8.88
N TYR A 39 1.10 1.51 -8.65
CA TYR A 39 1.48 0.16 -8.24
C TYR A 39 1.38 -0.05 -6.72
N SER A 40 2.13 0.73 -5.93
CA SER A 40 2.15 0.62 -4.47
C SER A 40 1.13 1.51 -3.78
N GLY A 41 0.62 2.54 -4.47
CA GLY A 41 -0.27 3.52 -3.85
C GLY A 41 -1.57 2.95 -3.29
N PRO A 42 -2.27 1.99 -3.93
CA PRO A 42 -3.48 1.41 -3.35
C PRO A 42 -3.26 0.76 -1.98
N ILE A 43 -2.15 0.04 -1.77
CA ILE A 43 -1.83 -0.55 -0.47
C ILE A 43 -1.36 0.50 0.55
N ILE A 44 -0.57 1.50 0.11
CA ILE A 44 -0.17 2.63 0.97
C ILE A 44 -1.41 3.41 1.45
N ARG A 45 -2.37 3.64 0.56
CA ARG A 45 -3.66 4.27 0.89
C ARG A 45 -4.42 3.46 1.94
N ALA A 46 -4.60 2.16 1.73
CA ALA A 46 -5.31 1.29 2.68
C ALA A 46 -4.64 1.28 4.07
N ILE A 47 -3.31 1.21 4.12
CA ILE A 47 -2.54 1.28 5.37
C ILE A 47 -2.74 2.63 6.06
N THR A 48 -2.64 3.72 5.29
CA THR A 48 -2.79 5.10 5.80
C THR A 48 -4.20 5.36 6.34
N GLU A 49 -5.23 4.89 5.64
CA GLU A 49 -6.63 4.97 6.07
C GLU A 49 -6.84 4.20 7.39
N ASN A 50 -6.27 3.00 7.52
CA ASN A 50 -6.31 2.24 8.77
C ASN A 50 -5.63 2.98 9.94
N MET A 51 -4.49 3.61 9.69
CA MET A 51 -3.77 4.39 10.71
C MET A 51 -4.56 5.65 11.13
N LEU A 52 -5.12 6.38 10.16
CA LEU A 52 -5.98 7.54 10.39
C LEU A 52 -7.23 7.17 11.19
N ALA A 53 -7.85 6.02 10.91
CA ALA A 53 -9.01 5.54 11.66
C ALA A 53 -8.69 5.36 13.15
N VAL A 54 -7.49 4.85 13.48
CA VAL A 54 -7.03 4.72 14.88
C VAL A 54 -6.83 6.11 15.52
N GLN A 55 -6.11 7.01 14.86
CA GLN A 55 -5.87 8.38 15.36
C GLN A 55 -7.19 9.12 15.61
N ASN A 56 -8.14 9.04 14.67
CA ASN A 56 -9.43 9.72 14.76
C ASN A 56 -10.35 9.11 15.81
N ALA A 57 -10.30 7.79 16.00
CA ALA A 57 -11.14 7.14 17.02
C ALA A 57 -10.72 7.54 18.44
N GLU A 58 -9.43 7.76 18.70
CA GLU A 58 -8.98 8.34 19.97
C GLU A 58 -9.41 9.79 20.15
N TRP A 59 -9.25 10.62 19.11
CA TRP A 59 -9.73 12.01 19.13
C TRP A 59 -11.25 12.11 19.41
N ASN A 60 -12.03 11.17 18.87
CA ASN A 60 -13.46 11.11 19.13
C ASN A 60 -13.80 10.56 20.52
N SER A 61 -12.95 9.68 21.07
CA SER A 61 -13.06 9.16 22.44
C SER A 61 -12.78 10.24 23.49
N THR A 62 -11.84 11.16 23.24
CA THR A 62 -11.60 12.31 24.13
C THR A 62 -12.73 13.35 24.07
N ASN A 63 -13.50 13.39 22.97
CA ASN A 63 -14.58 14.35 22.73
C ASN A 63 -16.00 13.77 22.91
N HIS A 64 -16.15 12.59 23.51
CA HIS A 64 -17.45 11.93 23.80
C HIS A 64 -18.42 11.79 22.60
N LYS A 65 -17.92 11.71 21.36
CA LYS A 65 -18.75 11.47 20.16
C LYS A 65 -18.55 10.05 19.65
N ASN A 66 -19.63 9.25 19.68
CA ASN A 66 -19.85 7.95 19.04
C ASN A 66 -18.61 7.03 18.82
N LYS A 67 -18.48 6.07 19.74
CA LYS A 67 -17.44 5.05 19.81
C LYS A 67 -17.68 3.91 18.81
N ASN A 68 -17.28 4.09 17.55
CA ASN A 68 -17.02 2.96 16.65
C ASN A 68 -15.50 2.81 16.46
N LEU A 69 -14.80 2.42 17.54
CA LEU A 69 -13.38 2.04 17.45
C LEU A 69 -13.27 0.75 16.65
N THR A 70 -12.41 0.73 15.63
CA THR A 70 -11.95 -0.53 15.06
C THR A 70 -11.15 -1.26 16.14
N SER A 71 -11.55 -2.49 16.52
CA SER A 71 -10.80 -3.32 17.46
C SER A 71 -9.57 -3.97 16.82
N THR A 72 -9.40 -3.78 15.51
CA THR A 72 -8.33 -4.35 14.71
C THR A 72 -6.98 -3.76 15.11
N LYS A 73 -6.06 -4.62 15.53
CA LYS A 73 -4.69 -4.25 15.90
C LYS A 73 -3.64 -4.57 14.84
N ILE A 74 -3.95 -5.50 13.94
CA ILE A 74 -3.03 -5.96 12.90
C ILE A 74 -3.82 -6.19 11.62
N TYR A 75 -3.31 -5.68 10.50
CA TYR A 75 -3.77 -5.97 9.15
C TYR A 75 -2.67 -6.77 8.44
N LEU A 76 -3.00 -7.93 7.89
CA LEU A 76 -2.06 -8.80 7.19
C LEU A 76 -2.42 -8.86 5.71
N TYR A 77 -1.50 -8.42 4.87
CA TYR A 77 -1.63 -8.44 3.41
C TYR A 77 -0.68 -9.50 2.86
N SER A 78 -1.24 -10.60 2.35
CA SER A 78 -0.45 -11.62 1.64
C SER A 78 -0.26 -11.17 0.20
N GLY A 79 0.98 -11.15 -0.26
CA GLY A 79 1.33 -10.72 -1.61
C GLY A 79 2.55 -11.45 -2.15
N HIS A 80 3.22 -10.79 -3.08
CA HIS A 80 4.40 -11.27 -3.79
C HIS A 80 5.63 -10.44 -3.40
N GLU A 81 6.81 -10.98 -3.66
CA GLU A 81 8.10 -10.29 -3.57
C GLU A 81 8.10 -8.96 -4.35
N THR A 82 7.37 -8.89 -5.47
CA THR A 82 7.20 -7.66 -6.24
C THR A 82 6.49 -6.56 -5.45
N ASN A 83 5.53 -6.91 -4.58
CA ASN A 83 4.87 -5.93 -3.71
C ASN A 83 5.82 -5.39 -2.63
N ILE A 84 6.73 -6.22 -2.13
CA ILE A 84 7.75 -5.81 -1.17
C ILE A 84 8.74 -4.85 -1.83
N ALA A 85 9.26 -5.24 -3.01
CA ALA A 85 10.15 -4.39 -3.79
C ALA A 85 9.47 -3.05 -4.15
N SER A 86 8.20 -3.09 -4.58
CA SER A 86 7.45 -1.88 -4.94
C SER A 86 7.20 -0.96 -3.74
N LEU A 87 6.92 -1.50 -2.54
CA LEU A 87 6.78 -0.71 -1.32
C LEU A 87 8.10 -0.06 -0.92
N LEU A 88 9.21 -0.80 -0.99
CA LEU A 88 10.55 -0.26 -0.73
C LEU A 88 10.91 0.85 -1.71
N HIS A 89 10.57 0.72 -3.00
CA HIS A 89 10.73 1.78 -3.98
C HIS A 89 9.84 2.99 -3.69
N ALA A 90 8.58 2.76 -3.32
CA ALA A 90 7.63 3.82 -3.00
C ALA A 90 8.12 4.66 -1.80
N PHE A 91 8.69 4.02 -0.78
CA PHE A 91 9.31 4.71 0.36
C PHE A 91 10.76 5.17 0.11
N ASN A 92 11.28 4.99 -1.11
CA ASN A 92 12.63 5.38 -1.51
C ASN A 92 13.75 4.79 -0.63
N VAL A 93 13.58 3.54 -0.20
CA VAL A 93 14.52 2.77 0.63
C VAL A 93 14.94 1.45 0.00
N TYR A 94 14.56 1.22 -1.26
CA TYR A 94 14.96 0.02 -2.01
C TYR A 94 16.45 0.05 -2.32
N THR A 95 17.11 -1.08 -2.08
CA THR A 95 18.45 -1.40 -2.58
C THR A 95 18.35 -2.61 -3.51
N PRO A 96 19.18 -2.76 -4.56
CA PRO A 96 19.14 -3.91 -5.46
C PRO A 96 19.18 -5.27 -4.75
N HIS A 97 18.03 -5.94 -4.67
CA HIS A 97 17.87 -7.31 -4.15
C HIS A 97 16.53 -7.91 -4.60
N ILE A 98 16.44 -9.24 -4.52
CA ILE A 98 15.17 -9.96 -4.65
C ILE A 98 14.67 -10.21 -3.23
N PRO A 99 13.46 -9.75 -2.84
CA PRO A 99 12.92 -10.03 -1.51
C PRO A 99 12.80 -11.54 -1.29
N GLU A 100 13.34 -12.00 -0.17
CA GLU A 100 13.39 -13.42 0.17
C GLU A 100 12.01 -14.00 0.45
N TYR A 101 11.89 -15.32 0.38
CA TYR A 101 10.66 -15.98 0.81
C TYR A 101 10.32 -15.63 2.26
N SER A 102 9.03 -15.43 2.53
CA SER A 102 8.48 -15.00 3.82
C SER A 102 8.92 -13.60 4.30
N SER A 103 9.66 -12.83 3.50
CA SER A 103 9.96 -11.44 3.83
C SER A 103 8.68 -10.60 3.94
N ALA A 104 8.76 -9.47 4.64
CA ALA A 104 7.62 -8.58 4.85
C ALA A 104 8.06 -7.12 5.08
N ILE A 105 7.23 -6.18 4.62
CA ILE A 105 7.27 -4.79 5.06
C ILE A 105 6.25 -4.61 6.18
N ILE A 106 6.69 -4.05 7.31
CA ILE A 106 5.86 -3.83 8.48
C ILE A 106 5.86 -2.33 8.77
N LEU A 107 4.67 -1.75 8.83
CA LEU A 107 4.45 -0.35 9.22
C LEU A 107 3.72 -0.34 10.56
N GLU A 108 4.41 0.09 11.60
CA GLU A 108 3.86 0.19 12.95
C GLU A 108 3.37 1.61 13.23
N LEU A 109 2.11 1.76 13.64
CA LEU A 109 1.61 3.00 14.21
C LEU A 109 1.84 2.99 15.72
N LEU A 110 2.72 3.86 16.20
CA LEU A 110 3.12 3.98 17.60
C LEU A 110 2.57 5.28 18.18
N GLN A 111 2.26 5.28 19.48
CA GLN A 111 1.80 6.46 20.18
C GLN A 111 2.67 6.73 21.41
N GLN A 112 3.14 7.97 21.54
CA GLN A 112 3.89 8.43 22.70
C GLN A 112 3.48 9.87 23.02
N ASN A 113 3.17 10.16 24.29
CA ASN A 113 2.78 11.50 24.74
C ASN A 113 1.64 12.15 23.91
N HIS A 114 0.63 11.36 23.53
CA HIS A 114 -0.49 11.77 22.65
C HIS A 114 -0.09 12.18 21.22
N GLN A 115 1.16 11.90 20.81
CA GLN A 115 1.63 12.05 19.44
C GLN A 115 1.77 10.67 18.78
N TYR A 116 1.54 10.65 17.48
CA TYR A 116 1.59 9.44 16.67
C TYR A 116 2.83 9.41 15.80
N TYR A 117 3.38 8.22 15.63
CA TYR A 117 4.59 7.97 14.85
C TYR A 117 4.44 6.70 14.02
N VAL A 118 5.15 6.65 12.91
CA VAL A 118 5.22 5.49 12.03
C VAL A 118 6.64 4.96 12.06
N LYS A 119 6.78 3.65 12.29
CA LYS A 119 8.04 2.92 12.12
C LYS A 119 7.93 2.01 10.91
N LEU A 120 8.93 2.06 10.02
CA LEU A 120 9.05 1.18 8.86
C LEU A 120 10.10 0.10 9.14
N LEU A 121 9.70 -1.17 9.04
CA LEU A 121 10.56 -2.32 9.24
C LEU A 121 10.56 -3.21 7.99
N HIS A 122 11.70 -3.81 7.69
CA HIS A 122 11.83 -4.86 6.67
C HIS A 122 12.30 -6.16 7.32
N TYR A 123 11.39 -7.14 7.39
CA TYR A 123 11.73 -8.50 7.76
C TYR A 123 12.27 -9.22 6.53
N ARG A 124 13.54 -9.66 6.57
CA ARG A 124 14.26 -10.25 5.44
C ARG A 124 13.95 -11.73 5.17
N GLY A 125 12.97 -12.33 5.85
CA GLY A 125 12.70 -13.76 5.70
C GLY A 125 13.57 -14.62 6.62
N ILE A 126 14.12 -15.72 6.11
CA ILE A 126 14.92 -16.68 6.91
C ILE A 126 16.41 -16.55 6.53
N PRO A 127 17.32 -16.27 7.47
CA PRO A 127 17.13 -16.16 8.92
C PRO A 127 16.34 -14.91 9.35
N PRO A 128 15.65 -14.94 10.51
CA PRO A 128 14.67 -13.92 10.91
C PRO A 128 15.33 -12.60 11.32
N VAL A 129 15.81 -11.86 10.34
CA VAL A 129 16.46 -10.56 10.49
C VAL A 129 15.46 -9.46 10.16
N ILE A 130 15.38 -8.44 11.02
CA ILE A 130 14.57 -7.25 10.83
C ILE A 130 15.49 -6.06 10.71
N ASP A 131 15.37 -5.31 9.63
CA ASP A 131 15.97 -3.98 9.51
C ASP A 131 14.95 -2.92 9.93
N GLU A 132 15.38 -1.96 10.73
CA GLU A 132 14.67 -0.69 10.84
C GLU A 132 15.08 0.20 9.66
N LEU A 133 14.11 0.68 8.88
CA LEU A 133 14.35 1.51 7.71
C LEU A 133 13.93 2.96 7.99
N GLN A 134 14.73 3.91 7.50
CA GLN A 134 14.45 5.33 7.59
C GLN A 134 13.89 5.82 6.24
N ILE A 135 12.65 6.31 6.24
CA ILE A 135 12.09 7.01 5.08
C ILE A 135 12.91 8.30 4.88
N PRO A 136 13.43 8.58 3.67
CA PRO A 136 14.16 9.81 3.39
C PRO A 136 13.38 11.04 3.84
N ASP A 137 14.11 12.03 4.33
CA ASP A 137 13.57 13.25 4.94
C ASP A 137 12.71 13.02 6.20
N CYS A 138 12.61 11.80 6.74
CA CYS A 138 12.00 11.50 8.04
C CYS A 138 12.98 10.90 9.05
N GLU A 139 12.58 10.85 10.32
CA GLU A 139 13.27 10.15 11.40
C GLU A 139 12.91 8.64 11.37
N TYR A 140 13.70 7.77 11.99
CA TYR A 140 13.37 6.33 12.13
C TYR A 140 12.00 6.10 12.79
N LEU A 141 11.68 6.94 13.77
CA LEU A 141 10.36 7.06 14.35
C LEU A 141 9.68 8.28 13.71
N CYS A 142 9.14 8.09 12.51
CA CYS A 142 8.66 9.17 11.66
C CYS A 142 7.38 9.79 12.25
N PRO A 143 7.33 11.10 12.58
CA PRO A 143 6.11 11.73 13.04
C PRO A 143 4.97 11.50 12.04
N PHE A 144 3.79 11.08 12.50
CA PHE A 144 2.73 10.62 11.59
C PHE A 144 2.28 11.71 10.61
N GLU A 145 2.19 12.97 11.03
CA GLU A 145 1.90 14.10 10.13
C GLU A 145 2.94 14.27 9.02
N LYS A 146 4.21 13.99 9.33
CA LYS A 146 5.32 14.07 8.38
C LYS A 146 5.29 12.89 7.42
N PHE A 147 4.96 11.69 7.92
CA PHE A 147 4.69 10.51 7.10
C PHE A 147 3.58 10.81 6.07
N LEU A 148 2.44 11.35 6.50
CA LEU A 148 1.32 11.69 5.61
C LEU A 148 1.76 12.59 4.46
N LYS A 149 2.52 13.65 4.75
CA LYS A 149 3.07 14.57 3.73
C LYS A 149 4.02 13.87 2.76
N LEU A 150 4.93 13.02 3.26
CA LEU A 150 5.88 12.29 2.42
C LEU A 150 5.20 11.25 1.52
N THR A 151 4.04 10.73 1.92
CA THR A 151 3.27 9.74 1.16
C THR A 151 2.15 10.32 0.30
N GLU A 152 1.89 11.62 0.36
CA GLU A 152 0.76 12.27 -0.30
C GLU A 152 0.73 11.97 -1.81
N ASP A 153 1.88 12.15 -2.49
CA ASP A 153 2.01 11.91 -3.93
C ASP A 153 1.95 10.43 -4.33
N LEU A 154 2.01 9.50 -3.36
CA LEU A 154 1.88 8.06 -3.57
C LEU A 154 0.44 7.59 -3.46
N ILE A 155 -0.48 8.39 -2.92
CA ILE A 155 -1.88 7.99 -2.70
C ILE A 155 -2.70 8.28 -3.98
N PRO A 156 -3.25 7.26 -4.65
CA PRO A 156 -4.07 7.46 -5.83
C PRO A 156 -5.49 7.93 -5.44
N SER A 157 -6.05 8.81 -6.28
CA SER A 157 -7.47 9.15 -6.24
C SER A 157 -8.35 7.93 -6.57
N ASN A 158 -9.66 8.02 -6.31
CA ASN A 158 -10.57 6.95 -6.70
C ASN A 158 -10.55 6.73 -8.21
N GLU A 159 -10.48 7.81 -8.99
CA GLU A 159 -10.41 7.78 -10.44
C GLU A 159 -9.10 7.12 -10.92
N GLU A 160 -7.96 7.42 -10.28
CA GLU A 160 -6.66 6.79 -10.59
C GLU A 160 -6.63 5.29 -10.23
N MET A 161 -7.43 4.84 -9.25
CA MET A 161 -7.55 3.42 -8.88
C MET A 161 -8.51 2.63 -9.78
N VAL A 162 -9.34 3.29 -10.58
CA VAL A 162 -10.26 2.59 -11.49
C VAL A 162 -9.48 1.99 -12.65
N CYS A 163 -9.09 0.73 -12.50
CA CYS A 163 -8.67 -0.12 -13.61
C CYS A 163 -9.87 -0.93 -14.11
N ASP A 164 -10.71 -0.33 -14.96
CA ASP A 164 -11.82 -1.06 -15.57
C ASP A 164 -11.30 -1.93 -16.73
N LYS A 165 -11.02 -3.20 -16.43
CA LYS A 165 -10.61 -4.18 -17.45
C LYS A 165 -11.62 -4.29 -18.59
N ARG A 166 -12.90 -3.95 -18.40
CA ARG A 166 -13.91 -3.97 -19.46
C ARG A 166 -13.66 -2.92 -20.55
N GLN A 167 -12.77 -1.96 -20.32
CA GLN A 167 -12.29 -1.06 -21.37
C GLN A 167 -11.39 -1.75 -22.41
N THR A 168 -10.99 -3.00 -22.16
CA THR A 168 -10.21 -3.81 -23.12
C THR A 168 -11.11 -4.84 -23.80
N GLU A 169 -10.88 -5.10 -25.09
CA GLU A 169 -11.73 -5.97 -25.92
C GLU A 169 -11.91 -7.37 -25.31
N ASP A 170 -10.82 -7.96 -24.81
CA ASP A 170 -10.80 -9.32 -24.23
C ASP A 170 -11.67 -9.47 -22.98
N TYR A 171 -11.98 -8.37 -22.30
CA TYR A 171 -12.70 -8.38 -21.03
C TYR A 171 -13.97 -7.53 -21.04
N ALA A 172 -14.41 -7.02 -22.20
CA ALA A 172 -15.59 -6.18 -22.34
C ALA A 172 -16.87 -6.83 -21.76
N ASP A 173 -16.99 -8.15 -21.92
CA ASP A 173 -18.13 -8.95 -21.44
C ASP A 173 -17.92 -9.53 -20.02
N THR A 174 -16.78 -9.23 -19.38
CA THR A 174 -16.48 -9.74 -18.03
C THR A 174 -17.33 -9.01 -16.99
N LYS A 175 -18.27 -9.71 -16.38
CA LYS A 175 -19.07 -9.22 -15.26
C LYS A 175 -18.24 -9.18 -13.97
N TYR A 176 -17.47 -8.11 -13.75
CA TYR A 176 -16.86 -7.84 -12.45
C TYR A 176 -17.94 -7.42 -11.43
N PRO A 177 -17.81 -7.77 -10.13
CA PRO A 177 -18.68 -7.23 -9.09
C PRO A 177 -18.56 -5.71 -8.89
N ALA A 178 -17.72 -5.00 -9.65
CA ALA A 178 -17.67 -3.54 -9.72
C ALA A 178 -19.03 -2.90 -10.07
N ASP A 179 -19.95 -3.64 -10.69
CA ASP A 179 -21.34 -3.20 -10.87
C ASP A 179 -22.07 -3.00 -9.52
N LYS A 180 -21.69 -3.71 -8.44
CA LYS A 180 -22.23 -3.42 -7.10
C LYS A 180 -21.72 -2.08 -6.57
N ASP A 181 -20.47 -1.74 -6.81
CA ASP A 181 -19.88 -0.48 -6.34
C ASP A 181 -20.40 0.72 -7.13
N ASN A 182 -20.63 0.57 -8.45
CA ASN A 182 -21.26 1.60 -9.27
C ASN A 182 -22.76 1.78 -8.93
N VAL A 183 -23.47 0.70 -8.60
CA VAL A 183 -24.86 0.77 -8.13
C VAL A 183 -24.91 1.44 -6.75
N ILE A 184 -24.02 1.08 -5.82
CA ILE A 184 -23.93 1.73 -4.50
C ILE A 184 -23.57 3.21 -4.65
N TYR A 185 -22.59 3.54 -5.48
CA TYR A 185 -22.20 4.93 -5.77
C TYR A 185 -23.38 5.72 -6.35
N ARG A 186 -24.08 5.18 -7.35
CA ARG A 186 -25.28 5.81 -7.96
C ARG A 186 -26.42 5.97 -6.96
N LEU A 187 -26.62 4.99 -6.07
CA LEU A 187 -27.62 5.06 -5.02
C LEU A 187 -27.28 6.18 -4.01
N ILE A 188 -26.02 6.28 -3.59
CA ILE A 188 -25.55 7.33 -2.68
C ILE A 188 -25.67 8.71 -3.33
N THR A 189 -25.24 8.88 -4.58
CA THR A 189 -25.34 10.17 -5.28
C THR A 189 -26.79 10.59 -5.51
N ASN A 190 -27.69 9.66 -5.82
CA ASN A 190 -29.11 9.96 -5.99
C ASN A 190 -29.79 10.33 -4.67
N GLN A 191 -29.38 9.72 -3.56
CA GLN A 191 -29.92 10.04 -2.23
C GLN A 191 -29.44 11.42 -1.76
N LEU A 192 -28.20 11.79 -2.09
CA LEU A 192 -27.62 13.09 -1.78
C LEU A 192 -28.24 14.23 -2.60
N SER A 193 -28.57 14.01 -3.88
CA SER A 193 -29.24 15.03 -4.70
C SER A 193 -30.67 15.32 -4.23
N ILE A 194 -31.41 14.31 -3.77
CA ILE A 194 -32.76 14.49 -3.18
C ILE A 194 -32.68 15.34 -1.90
N LEU A 195 -31.69 15.10 -1.04
CA LEU A 195 -31.50 15.88 0.19
C LEU A 195 -31.07 17.33 -0.04
N VAL A 196 -30.47 17.63 -1.19
CA VAL A 196 -30.09 18.99 -1.58
C VAL A 196 -31.28 19.77 -2.17
N GLU A 197 -32.19 19.10 -2.86
CA GLU A 197 -33.43 19.72 -3.37
C GLU A 197 -34.42 20.07 -2.24
N ASP A 198 -34.52 19.23 -1.20
CA ASP A 198 -35.37 19.50 -0.03
C ASP A 198 -34.87 20.69 0.83
N ASN A 199 -33.55 20.96 0.84
CA ASN A 199 -32.96 22.08 1.58
C ASN A 199 -32.99 23.43 0.85
N ASN A 200 -33.30 23.44 -0.46
CA ASN A 200 -33.41 24.66 -1.26
C ASN A 200 -34.87 25.16 -1.41
N ASN A 201 -35.83 24.46 -0.80
CA ASN A 201 -37.27 24.80 -0.80
C ASN A 201 -37.79 25.25 0.59
N ILE A 202 -36.91 25.74 1.48
CA ILE A 202 -37.27 26.38 2.76
C ILE A 202 -36.71 27.80 2.80
#